data_AF-A0A645EUY9-F1
#
_entry.id   AF-A0A645EUY9-F1
#
_cell.length_a   1.000
_cell.length_b   1.000
_cell.length_c   1.000
_cell.angle_alpha   90.00
_cell.angle_beta   90.00
_cell.angle_gamma   90.00
#
_symmetry.space_group_name_H-M   'P 1'
#
loop_
_entity.id
_entity.type
_entity.pdbx_description
1 polymer ?
#
loop_
_entity_poly.entity_id
_entity_poly.type
_entity_poly.pdbx_seq_one_letter_code
_entity_poly.pdbx_strand_id
1 'polypeptide(L)'
;MLAEDFIGLKSKYSTPICISFNSSQSSTGKDVKLKGEYDLKNLCVNLIWSSLKLDNTEHYVLFKNENNKGWEMYQSFDNDITNFKDFQIEKGKNYKFKVHIFNKGSKVGNCNEINLDI
;
A
#
# COMPACT_ATOMS: atom_id res chain seq x y z
N MET A 1 -29.79 28.75 -12.06
CA MET A 1 -30.40 29.11 -13.37
C MET A 1 -30.72 27.81 -14.10
N LEU A 2 -31.98 27.62 -14.48
CA LEU A 2 -32.44 26.57 -15.39
C LEU A 2 -32.43 27.18 -16.80
N ALA A 3 -31.83 26.51 -17.78
CA ALA A 3 -31.99 26.92 -19.18
C ALA A 3 -33.33 26.34 -19.68
N GLU A 4 -34.28 27.21 -20.02
CA GLU A 4 -35.55 26.87 -20.66
C GLU A 4 -35.48 27.25 -22.14
N ASP A 5 -35.97 26.39 -23.03
CA ASP A 5 -36.18 26.70 -24.45
C ASP A 5 -37.61 27.21 -24.70
N PHE A 6 -37.88 27.69 -25.93
CA PHE A 6 -39.13 28.36 -26.30
C PHE A 6 -40.38 27.43 -26.31
N ILE A 7 -40.21 26.12 -26.09
CA ILE A 7 -41.29 25.11 -26.12
C ILE A 7 -41.44 24.37 -24.78
N GLY A 8 -40.72 24.79 -23.74
CA GLY A 8 -40.95 24.33 -22.36
C GLY A 8 -40.32 22.97 -22.03
N LEU A 9 -39.32 22.51 -22.78
CA LEU A 9 -38.58 21.29 -22.47
C LEU A 9 -37.51 21.57 -21.42
N LYS A 10 -37.75 21.09 -20.20
CA LYS A 10 -36.82 21.24 -19.07
C LYS A 10 -35.83 20.08 -19.03
N SER A 11 -34.55 20.36 -19.25
CA SER A 11 -33.48 19.38 -19.04
C SER A 11 -33.32 19.09 -17.54
N LYS A 12 -33.47 17.82 -17.15
CA LYS A 12 -33.21 17.36 -15.78
C LYS A 12 -31.70 17.44 -15.51
N TYR A 13 -31.28 17.97 -14.36
CA TYR A 13 -29.87 18.02 -13.99
C TYR A 13 -29.27 16.61 -13.97
N SER A 14 -28.07 16.48 -14.54
CA SER A 14 -27.27 15.24 -14.45
C SER A 14 -26.91 15.01 -12.99
N THR A 15 -27.41 13.92 -12.41
CA THR A 15 -26.95 13.47 -11.09
C THR A 15 -25.54 12.89 -11.25
N PRO A 16 -24.52 13.41 -10.54
CA PRO A 16 -23.19 12.83 -10.61
C PRO A 16 -23.25 11.36 -10.16
N ILE A 17 -22.55 10.48 -10.88
CA ILE A 17 -22.38 9.09 -10.48
C ILE A 17 -21.47 9.08 -9.25
N CYS A 18 -22.02 8.78 -8.08
CA CYS A 18 -21.23 8.49 -6.88
C CYS A 18 -20.69 7.07 -6.97
N ILE A 19 -19.40 6.94 -7.30
CA ILE A 19 -18.68 5.69 -7.09
C ILE A 19 -18.41 5.52 -5.59
N SER A 20 -19.10 4.57 -4.98
CA SER A 20 -18.78 4.13 -3.62
C SER A 20 -17.70 3.06 -3.73
N PHE A 21 -16.48 3.40 -3.33
CA PHE A 21 -15.46 2.41 -3.09
C PHE A 21 -15.82 1.67 -1.81
N ASN A 22 -16.55 0.55 -1.94
CA ASN A 22 -16.54 -0.44 -0.88
C ASN A 22 -15.15 -1.07 -0.88
N SER A 23 -14.20 -0.44 -0.16
CA SER A 23 -13.08 -1.19 0.36
C SER A 23 -13.67 -2.15 1.39
N SER A 24 -14.21 -3.27 0.91
CA SER A 24 -14.37 -4.45 1.74
C SER A 24 -12.95 -4.77 2.18
N GLN A 25 -12.60 -4.28 3.38
CA GLN A 25 -11.50 -4.82 4.15
C GLN A 25 -11.85 -6.30 4.25
N SER A 26 -11.29 -7.08 3.34
CA SER A 26 -11.38 -8.52 3.38
C SER A 26 -10.62 -8.89 4.63
N SER A 27 -11.37 -9.04 5.72
CA SER A 27 -10.98 -9.74 6.94
C SER A 27 -10.83 -11.23 6.63
N THR A 28 -10.09 -11.56 5.57
CA THR A 28 -9.38 -12.81 5.44
C THR A 28 -8.17 -12.68 6.35
N GLY A 29 -8.00 -13.59 7.31
CA GLY A 29 -6.97 -13.57 8.36
C GLY A 29 -5.53 -13.70 7.88
N LYS A 30 -5.16 -12.92 6.86
CA LYS A 30 -3.83 -12.73 6.31
C LYS A 30 -3.24 -11.49 7.00
N ASP A 31 -2.78 -11.67 8.22
CA ASP A 31 -2.07 -10.64 9.00
C ASP A 31 -0.56 -10.77 8.76
N VAL A 32 0.00 -9.87 7.96
CA VAL A 32 1.44 -9.79 7.69
C VAL A 32 2.11 -9.02 8.81
N LYS A 33 3.02 -9.68 9.53
CA LYS A 33 3.87 -9.06 10.56
C LYS A 33 5.22 -8.70 9.97
N LEU A 34 5.42 -7.43 9.63
CA LEU A 34 6.68 -6.82 9.21
C LEU A 34 7.54 -6.47 10.41
N LYS A 35 8.83 -6.79 10.33
CA LYS A 35 9.88 -6.36 11.24
C LYS A 35 11.01 -5.77 10.41
N GLY A 36 11.62 -4.71 10.91
CA GLY A 36 12.78 -4.08 10.28
C GLY A 36 13.84 -3.80 11.31
N GLU A 37 15.09 -4.06 10.96
CA GLU A 37 16.26 -3.77 11.77
C GLU A 37 17.29 -3.05 10.94
N TYR A 38 17.78 -1.92 11.43
CA TYR A 38 18.86 -1.17 10.81
C TYR A 38 20.21 -1.72 11.24
N ASP A 39 21.02 -2.13 10.27
CA ASP A 39 22.39 -2.58 10.48
C ASP A 39 23.37 -1.43 10.25
N LEU A 40 23.94 -0.91 11.34
CA LEU A 40 24.94 0.16 11.35
C LEU A 40 26.24 -0.21 10.63
N LYS A 41 26.60 -1.50 10.57
CA LYS A 41 27.86 -1.96 9.96
C LYS A 41 27.76 -2.01 8.45
N ASN A 42 26.63 -2.52 7.95
CA ASN A 42 26.38 -2.69 6.53
C ASN A 42 25.63 -1.51 5.91
N LEU A 43 25.23 -0.52 6.71
CA LEU A 43 24.44 0.65 6.31
C LEU A 43 23.18 0.24 5.54
N CYS A 44 22.49 -0.80 6.01
CA CYS A 44 21.31 -1.35 5.35
C CYS A 44 20.19 -1.63 6.35
N VAL A 45 18.96 -1.63 5.85
CA VAL A 45 17.79 -2.04 6.63
C VAL A 45 17.40 -3.46 6.20
N ASN A 46 17.40 -4.38 7.16
CA ASN A 46 16.91 -5.74 6.97
C ASN A 46 15.42 -5.76 7.30
N LEU A 47 14.58 -5.96 6.29
CA LEU A 47 13.14 -6.13 6.42
C LEU A 47 12.78 -7.61 6.32
N ILE A 48 11.97 -8.10 7.26
CA ILE A 48 11.51 -9.48 7.30
C ILE A 48 10.03 -9.45 7.65
N TRP A 49 9.20 -10.16 6.89
CA TRP A 49 7.77 -10.31 7.18
C TRP A 49 7.35 -11.77 7.30
N SER A 50 6.23 -12.00 7.99
CA SER A 50 5.69 -13.35 8.18
C SER A 50 5.31 -14.00 6.85
N SER A 51 5.82 -15.22 6.60
CA SER A 51 5.45 -16.06 5.47
C SER A 51 3.99 -16.50 5.60
N LEU A 52 3.13 -16.06 4.70
CA LEU A 52 1.75 -16.55 4.58
C LEU A 52 1.63 -17.46 3.37
N LYS A 53 0.72 -18.45 3.45
CA LYS A 53 0.29 -19.19 2.26
C LYS A 53 -0.57 -18.26 1.42
N LEU A 54 0.03 -17.74 0.37
CA LEU A 54 -0.62 -16.92 -0.63
C LEU A 54 -1.04 -17.77 -1.83
N ASP A 55 -2.07 -17.33 -2.52
CA ASP A 55 -2.48 -17.92 -3.79
C ASP A 55 -1.50 -17.51 -4.91
N ASN A 56 -1.49 -18.24 -6.03
CA ASN A 56 -0.58 -17.94 -7.15
C ASN A 56 -0.85 -16.57 -7.83
N THR A 57 -1.99 -15.93 -7.52
CA THR A 57 -2.34 -14.60 -8.04
C THR A 57 -1.99 -13.47 -7.07
N GLU A 58 -1.44 -13.82 -5.90
CA GLU A 58 -1.11 -12.90 -4.82
C GLU A 58 0.38 -12.67 -4.74
N HIS A 59 0.77 -11.43 -4.45
CA HIS A 59 2.16 -11.02 -4.32
C HIS A 59 2.30 -9.98 -3.22
N TYR A 60 3.51 -9.87 -2.66
CA TYR A 60 3.82 -8.84 -1.68
C TYR A 60 4.24 -7.56 -2.37
N VAL A 61 3.87 -6.41 -1.80
CA VAL A 61 4.27 -5.10 -2.26
C VAL A 61 4.78 -4.32 -1.07
N LEU A 62 6.07 -3.96 -1.12
CA LEU A 62 6.72 -3.11 -0.15
C LEU A 62 6.52 -1.65 -0.54
N PHE A 63 6.05 -0.88 0.42
CA PHE A 63 5.96 0.57 0.34
C PHE A 63 7.01 1.19 1.26
N LYS A 64 7.63 2.25 0.77
CA LYS A 64 8.62 3.06 1.49
C LYS A 64 8.09 4.48 1.58
N ASN A 65 8.27 5.10 2.73
CA ASN A 65 8.04 6.52 2.91
C ASN A 65 9.31 7.12 3.53
N GLU A 66 9.99 7.94 2.75
CA GLU A 66 11.18 8.66 3.18
C GLU A 66 10.77 10.05 3.69
N ASN A 67 11.19 10.40 4.90
CA ASN A 67 11.02 11.72 5.51
C ASN A 67 9.57 12.24 5.48
N ASN A 68 8.60 11.33 5.63
CA ASN A 68 7.17 11.65 5.62
C ASN A 68 6.68 12.33 4.32
N LYS A 69 7.39 12.16 3.20
CA LYS A 69 6.99 12.72 1.90
C LYS A 69 5.72 12.06 1.33
N GLY A 70 5.44 10.82 1.72
CA GLY A 70 4.30 10.06 1.23
C GLY A 70 4.63 8.58 1.06
N TRP A 71 3.61 7.74 0.92
CA TRP A 71 3.80 6.32 0.65
C TRP A 71 4.03 6.08 -0.83
N GLU A 72 5.19 5.56 -1.17
CA GLU A 72 5.54 5.17 -2.53
C GLU A 72 5.68 3.66 -2.62
N MET A 73 5.21 3.08 -3.73
CA MET A 73 5.47 1.67 -4.04
C MET A 73 6.96 1.53 -4.34
N TYR A 74 7.66 0.76 -3.53
CA TYR A 74 9.10 0.59 -3.64
C TYR A 74 9.45 -0.64 -4.48
N GLN A 75 8.87 -1.79 -4.13
CA GLN A 75 9.13 -3.04 -4.82
C GLN A 75 7.98 -4.03 -4.65
N SER A 76 7.74 -4.84 -5.68
CA SER A 76 6.88 -6.01 -5.63
C SER A 76 7.72 -7.27 -5.51
N PHE A 77 7.26 -8.23 -4.72
CA PHE A 77 7.89 -9.51 -4.50
C PHE A 77 6.91 -10.64 -4.75
N ASP A 78 7.43 -11.73 -5.29
CA ASP A 78 6.69 -12.98 -5.40
C ASP A 78 6.29 -13.53 -4.01
N ASN A 79 5.37 -14.49 -4.01
CA ASN A 79 4.73 -14.97 -2.79
C ASN A 79 5.64 -15.80 -1.86
N ASP A 80 6.79 -16.23 -2.33
CA ASP A 80 7.81 -16.99 -1.61
C ASP A 80 8.83 -16.08 -0.90
N ILE A 81 8.93 -14.82 -1.32
CA ILE A 81 9.88 -13.87 -0.75
C ILE A 81 9.31 -13.22 0.51
N THR A 82 10.07 -13.33 1.59
CA THR A 82 9.67 -12.89 2.94
C THR A 82 10.71 -12.02 3.63
N ASN A 83 11.78 -11.70 2.92
CA ASN A 83 12.85 -10.85 3.41
C ASN A 83 13.34 -9.93 2.28
N PHE A 84 13.81 -8.76 2.66
CA PHE A 84 14.40 -7.78 1.77
C PHE A 84 15.46 -6.98 2.51
N LYS A 85 16.53 -6.61 1.80
CA LYS A 85 17.58 -5.72 2.33
C LYS A 85 17.61 -4.44 1.53
N ASP A 86 17.31 -3.33 2.19
CA ASP A 86 17.41 -2.00 1.60
C ASP A 86 18.79 -1.40 1.90
N PHE A 87 19.59 -1.19 0.85
CA PHE A 87 20.90 -0.52 0.94
C PHE A 87 20.82 0.98 0.61
N GLN A 88 19.66 1.48 0.17
CA GLN A 88 19.44 2.88 -0.17
C GLN A 88 18.92 3.64 1.07
N ILE A 89 19.75 3.63 2.11
CA ILE A 89 19.42 4.16 3.42
C ILE A 89 20.52 5.14 3.84
N GLU A 90 20.09 6.35 4.20
CA GLU A 90 20.99 7.42 4.64
C GLU A 90 20.75 7.76 6.10
N LYS A 91 21.83 8.04 6.84
CA LYS A 91 21.75 8.48 8.24
C LYS A 91 21.15 9.88 8.34
N GLY A 92 20.41 10.12 9.41
CA GLY A 92 19.66 11.35 9.66
C GLY A 92 18.31 11.40 8.93
N LYS A 93 17.83 10.29 8.38
CA LYS A 93 16.53 10.22 7.68
C LYS A 93 15.55 9.31 8.42
N ASN A 94 14.28 9.69 8.36
CA ASN A 94 13.18 8.89 8.86
C ASN A 94 12.64 8.00 7.73
N TYR A 95 12.58 6.70 7.96
CA TYR A 95 12.02 5.75 7.01
C TYR A 95 10.86 4.98 7.61
N LYS A 96 9.73 4.97 6.91
CA LYS A 96 8.60 4.11 7.23
C LYS A 96 8.43 3.05 6.17
N PHE A 97 8.20 1.82 6.62
CA PHE A 97 7.98 0.69 5.74
C PHE A 97 6.67 -0.01 6.08
N LYS A 98 6.00 -0.50 5.06
CA LYS A 98 4.84 -1.40 5.19
C LYS A 98 4.80 -2.36 4.02
N VAL A 99 4.30 -3.57 4.26
CA VAL A 99 4.17 -4.59 3.22
C VAL A 99 2.71 -4.96 3.10
N HIS A 100 2.14 -4.78 1.91
CA HIS A 100 0.76 -5.20 1.61
C HIS A 100 0.76 -6.40 0.69
N ILE A 101 -0.28 -7.23 0.76
CA ILE A 101 -0.53 -8.26 -0.24
C ILE A 101 -1.48 -7.68 -1.27
N PHE A 102 -1.20 -7.92 -2.54
CA PHE A 102 -2.09 -7.54 -3.64
C PHE A 102 -2.54 -8.78 -4.41
N ASN A 103 -3.83 -8.83 -4.74
CA ASN A 103 -4.43 -9.83 -5.63
C ASN A 103 -5.16 -9.09 -6.76
N LYS A 104 -4.71 -9.27 -8.01
CA LYS A 104 -5.31 -8.62 -9.20
C LYS A 104 -5.57 -7.12 -9.00
N GLY A 105 -4.62 -6.42 -8.37
CA GLY A 105 -4.70 -4.97 -8.11
C GLY A 105 -5.51 -4.56 -6.88
N SER A 106 -6.13 -5.49 -6.18
CA SER A 106 -6.81 -5.24 -4.91
C SER A 106 -5.92 -5.55 -3.73
N LYS A 107 -5.87 -4.66 -2.73
CA LYS A 107 -5.18 -4.91 -1.46
C LYS A 107 -5.91 -6.00 -0.68
N VAL A 108 -5.20 -7.04 -0.27
CA VAL A 108 -5.71 -8.15 0.52
C VAL A 108 -4.91 -8.24 1.82
N GLY A 109 -5.59 -8.51 2.93
CA GLY A 109 -4.95 -8.69 4.23
C GLY A 109 -4.58 -7.40 4.95
N ASN A 110 -4.19 -7.58 6.21
CA ASN A 110 -3.73 -6.54 7.10
C ASN A 110 -2.21 -6.61 7.23
N CYS A 111 -1.59 -5.46 7.45
CA CYS A 111 -0.17 -5.40 7.76
C CYS A 111 0.09 -4.33 8.80
N ASN A 112 1.15 -4.52 9.58
CA ASN A 112 1.69 -3.44 10.38
C ASN A 112 2.65 -2.57 9.56
N GLU A 113 2.76 -1.33 9.98
CA GLU A 113 3.84 -0.44 9.56
C GLU A 113 4.95 -0.43 10.61
N ILE A 114 6.16 -0.14 10.17
CA ILE A 114 7.30 0.12 11.03
C ILE A 114 7.86 1.49 10.72
N ASN A 115 8.39 2.15 11.75
CA ASN A 115 9.11 3.41 11.62
C ASN A 115 10.55 3.19 12.11
N LEU A 116 11.52 3.62 11.32
CA LEU A 116 12.93 3.56 11.59
C LEU A 116 13.52 4.97 11.49
N ASP A 117 13.99 5.47 12.62
CA ASP A 117 14.78 6.69 12.71
C ASP A 117 16.27 6.30 12.66
N ILE A 118 16.97 6.69 11.60
CA ILE A 118 18.33 6.25 11.27
C ILE A 118 19.31 7.42 11.37
#